data_AF-K5WRV7-F1
#
_entry.id   AF-K5WRV7-F1
#
_cell.length_a   1.000
_cell.length_b   1.000
_cell.length_c   1.000
_cell.angle_alpha   90.00
_cell.angle_beta   90.00
_cell.angle_gamma   90.00
#
_symmetry.space_group_name_H-M   'P 1'
#
loop_
_entity.id
_entity.type
_entity.pdbx_description
1 polymer ?
#
loop_
_entity_poly.entity_id
_entity_poly.type
_entity_poly.pdbx_seq_one_letter_code
_entity_poly.pdbx_strand_id
1 'polypeptide(L)'
;MLSSDGIGTRQGPSVRSQTQSSPHHIKTCFKGNSWYDITDKEGNEVLPSHLQGGPWFQTYQGVKAADNSPLFARLMRVMCNHAPIGEYRVRFFPNEPYKACQCDLKSPETRQHLLMVCSLFVRRINHYDLDGITTIRGLILFLQDNPQAFSFEPPELPRHADESWPAYRRELELARDEENKRRKKKRFPPLVGPIFLHESIEFTRHWNVLLE
;
A
#
# COMPACT_ATOMS: atom_id res chain seq x y z
N MET A 1 64.34 19.08 -2.51
CA MET A 1 64.32 18.15 -1.36
C MET A 1 63.13 18.56 -0.50
N LEU A 2 61.98 17.86 -0.60
CA LEU A 2 61.53 16.71 0.23
C LEU A 2 61.26 17.16 1.69
N SER A 3 60.08 17.02 2.32
CA SER A 3 59.07 15.94 2.41
C SER A 3 57.67 16.52 2.78
N SER A 4 56.53 16.01 2.28
CA SER A 4 55.68 14.87 2.78
C SER A 4 54.82 15.27 4.00
N ASP A 5 53.49 15.12 4.04
CA ASP A 5 52.74 13.87 3.87
C ASP A 5 51.37 14.02 3.18
N GLY A 6 51.13 13.10 2.23
CA GLY A 6 49.86 12.91 1.52
C GLY A 6 48.95 11.91 2.23
N ILE A 7 47.66 12.22 2.25
CA ILE A 7 46.60 11.31 2.72
C ILE A 7 46.20 10.41 1.56
N GLY A 8 46.43 9.11 1.73
CA GLY A 8 46.27 8.08 0.72
C GLY A 8 44.83 7.90 0.25
N THR A 9 44.66 7.88 -1.07
CA THR A 9 43.49 7.40 -1.80
C THR A 9 43.41 5.87 -1.69
N ARG A 10 42.46 5.35 -0.90
CA ARG A 10 42.03 3.95 -1.05
C ARG A 10 40.97 3.88 -2.15
N GLN A 11 41.40 3.48 -3.34
CA GLN A 11 40.51 3.00 -4.39
C GLN A 11 39.83 1.71 -3.91
N GLY A 12 38.51 1.75 -3.75
CA GLY A 12 37.69 0.55 -3.62
C GLY A 12 37.53 -0.14 -4.98
N PRO A 13 37.33 -1.48 -5.01
CA PRO A 13 37.25 -2.21 -6.26
C PRO A 13 36.06 -1.73 -7.09
N SER A 14 36.35 -1.49 -8.38
CA SER A 14 35.38 -1.19 -9.42
C SER A 14 34.32 -2.29 -9.47
N VAL A 15 33.11 -1.99 -9.00
CA VAL A 15 31.97 -2.90 -9.10
C VAL A 15 31.42 -2.79 -10.52
N ARG A 16 31.97 -3.65 -11.37
CA ARG A 16 31.48 -4.07 -12.68
C ARG A 16 29.94 -4.07 -12.68
N SER A 17 29.36 -3.32 -13.61
CA SER A 17 27.96 -3.45 -14.01
C SER A 17 27.68 -4.92 -14.31
N GLN A 18 27.04 -5.61 -13.38
CA GLN A 18 26.50 -6.94 -13.61
C GLN A 18 25.02 -6.77 -13.89
N THR A 19 24.71 -6.63 -15.17
CA THR A 19 23.48 -7.15 -15.75
C THR A 19 23.37 -8.62 -15.30
N GLN A 20 22.57 -8.88 -14.26
CA GLN A 20 22.25 -10.24 -13.83
C GLN A 20 20.84 -10.57 -14.30
N SER A 21 20.77 -11.10 -15.52
CA SER A 21 19.77 -12.09 -15.89
C SER A 21 19.99 -13.36 -15.04
N SER A 22 19.48 -13.38 -13.81
CA SER A 22 19.45 -14.60 -12.98
C SER A 22 18.04 -15.19 -13.00
N PRO A 23 17.86 -16.50 -13.28
CA PRO A 23 16.56 -17.18 -13.31
C PRO A 23 15.97 -17.40 -11.91
N HIS A 24 16.63 -16.92 -10.85
CA HIS A 24 16.12 -16.93 -9.48
C HIS A 24 15.37 -15.63 -9.18
N HIS A 25 14.34 -15.34 -9.98
CA HIS A 25 13.26 -14.48 -9.53
C HIS A 25 12.71 -15.10 -8.24
N ILE A 26 12.65 -14.34 -7.14
CA ILE A 26 11.97 -14.78 -5.92
C ILE A 26 10.53 -15.12 -6.32
N LYS A 27 10.23 -16.42 -6.49
CA LYS A 27 8.94 -16.86 -7.03
C LYS A 27 7.78 -16.57 -6.08
N THR A 28 8.05 -16.42 -4.77
CA THR A 28 7.03 -16.08 -3.77
C THR A 28 7.69 -15.43 -2.55
N CYS A 29 7.65 -14.12 -2.44
CA CYS A 29 7.77 -13.46 -1.14
C CYS A 29 6.38 -13.45 -0.50
N PHE A 30 6.28 -13.85 0.77
CA PHE A 30 5.01 -13.82 1.48
C PHE A 30 4.55 -12.37 1.64
N LYS A 31 3.58 -11.95 0.82
CA LYS A 31 2.79 -10.75 1.05
C LYS A 31 1.57 -11.15 1.88
N GLY A 32 1.40 -10.56 3.06
CA GLY A 32 0.23 -10.86 3.88
C GLY A 32 -1.08 -10.53 3.15
N ASN A 33 -2.19 -11.15 3.56
CA ASN A 33 -3.50 -11.01 2.88
C ASN A 33 -4.05 -9.58 2.82
N SER A 34 -3.51 -8.66 3.64
CA SER A 34 -3.90 -7.24 3.66
C SER A 34 -2.86 -6.33 3.01
N TRP A 35 -1.89 -6.90 2.28
CA TRP A 35 -0.91 -6.12 1.53
C TRP A 35 -1.60 -5.12 0.58
N TYR A 36 -0.98 -3.97 0.37
CA TYR A 36 -1.45 -3.04 -0.64
C TYR A 36 -0.83 -3.44 -1.98
N ASP A 37 -1.67 -3.82 -2.95
CA ASP A 37 -1.20 -4.15 -4.29
C ASP A 37 -0.68 -2.87 -4.95
N ILE A 38 0.60 -2.87 -5.31
CA ILE A 38 1.32 -1.69 -5.78
C ILE A 38 2.39 -2.11 -6.77
N THR A 39 2.65 -1.26 -7.77
CA THR A 39 3.62 -1.54 -8.83
C THR A 39 4.75 -0.52 -8.89
N ASP A 40 5.83 -0.87 -9.57
CA ASP A 40 6.82 0.09 -10.06
C ASP A 40 6.33 0.78 -11.35
N LYS A 41 7.19 1.61 -11.94
CA LYS A 41 6.89 2.34 -13.19
C LYS A 41 6.82 1.42 -14.41
N GLU A 42 7.43 0.24 -14.34
CA GLU A 42 7.37 -0.80 -15.35
C GLU A 42 6.12 -1.69 -15.21
N GLY A 43 5.32 -1.49 -14.16
CA GLY A 43 4.13 -2.28 -13.86
C GLY A 43 4.43 -3.60 -13.13
N ASN A 44 5.66 -3.82 -12.69
CA ASN A 44 6.00 -4.98 -11.87
C ASN A 44 5.47 -4.79 -10.46
N GLU A 45 4.95 -5.86 -9.87
CA GLU A 45 4.50 -5.84 -8.49
C GLU A 45 5.67 -5.60 -7.53
N VAL A 46 5.50 -4.64 -6.62
CA VAL A 46 6.47 -4.38 -5.56
C VAL A 46 6.12 -5.21 -4.33
N LEU A 47 6.96 -6.21 -4.08
CA LEU A 47 6.77 -7.18 -3.01
C LEU A 47 7.73 -6.94 -1.83
N PRO A 48 7.36 -7.35 -0.61
CA PRO A 48 8.27 -7.28 0.53
C PRO A 48 9.54 -8.10 0.28
N SER A 49 10.69 -7.44 0.40
CA SER A 49 12.00 -8.07 0.32
C SER A 49 12.95 -7.45 1.35
N HIS A 50 13.89 -8.25 1.83
CA HIS A 50 14.99 -7.81 2.70
C HIS A 50 16.33 -7.69 1.94
N LEU A 51 16.40 -8.21 0.72
CA LEU A 51 17.62 -8.19 -0.08
C LEU A 51 17.96 -6.75 -0.46
N GLN A 52 19.16 -6.30 -0.09
CA GLN A 52 19.63 -4.92 -0.31
C GLN A 52 18.69 -3.85 0.29
N GLY A 53 18.04 -4.17 1.42
CA GLY A 53 17.02 -3.30 2.02
C GLY A 53 15.64 -3.38 1.35
N GLY A 54 15.52 -4.14 0.27
CA GLY A 54 14.27 -4.32 -0.46
C GLY A 54 13.83 -3.06 -1.22
N PRO A 55 12.57 -3.04 -1.71
CA PRO A 55 12.03 -1.88 -2.42
C PRO A 55 11.97 -0.61 -1.57
N TRP A 56 12.07 -0.75 -0.25
CA TRP A 56 11.84 0.34 0.70
C TRP A 56 12.94 1.40 0.72
N PHE A 57 14.16 1.01 0.38
CA PHE A 57 15.33 1.89 0.34
C PHE A 57 15.71 2.30 -1.09
N GLN A 58 14.91 1.93 -2.09
CA GLN A 58 15.14 2.31 -3.48
C GLN A 58 14.68 3.73 -3.77
N THR A 59 15.28 4.33 -4.81
CA THR A 59 14.86 5.63 -5.35
C THR A 59 13.95 5.40 -6.55
N TYR A 60 12.71 5.87 -6.47
CA TYR A 60 11.70 5.79 -7.51
C TYR A 60 11.59 7.13 -8.25
N GLN A 61 12.28 7.24 -9.39
CA GLN A 61 12.33 8.46 -10.24
C GLN A 61 12.56 9.74 -9.40
N GLY A 62 13.59 9.72 -8.55
CA GLY A 62 13.99 10.84 -7.70
C GLY A 62 13.27 10.93 -6.34
N VAL A 63 12.31 10.05 -6.06
CA VAL A 63 11.58 10.03 -4.78
C VAL A 63 12.02 8.82 -3.96
N LYS A 64 12.33 9.01 -2.68
CA LYS A 64 12.75 7.95 -1.77
C LYS A 64 12.11 8.14 -0.40
N ALA A 65 11.38 7.13 0.07
CA ALA A 65 10.70 7.19 1.37
C ALA A 65 11.66 7.06 2.55
N ALA A 66 12.71 6.24 2.41
CA ALA A 66 13.64 5.91 3.49
C ALA A 66 14.47 7.09 4.02
N ASP A 67 14.57 8.19 3.26
CA ASP A 67 15.29 9.39 3.72
C ASP A 67 14.47 10.21 4.74
N ASN A 68 13.19 9.86 4.96
CA ASN A 68 12.31 10.51 5.91
C ASN A 68 11.57 9.45 6.75
N SER A 69 12.01 9.26 8.00
CA SER A 69 11.47 8.23 8.90
C SER A 69 9.95 8.31 9.12
N PRO A 70 9.34 9.49 9.39
CA PRO A 70 7.89 9.63 9.45
C PRO A 70 7.15 9.23 8.16
N LEU A 71 7.67 9.60 6.99
CA LEU A 71 7.11 9.22 5.69
C LEU A 71 7.19 7.70 5.49
N PHE A 72 8.35 7.12 5.78
CA PHE A 72 8.57 5.68 5.70
C PHE A 72 7.63 4.88 6.61
N ALA A 73 7.46 5.32 7.86
CA ALA A 73 6.54 4.68 8.80
C ALA A 73 5.09 4.72 8.29
N ARG A 74 4.66 5.84 7.70
CA ARG A 74 3.33 5.97 7.09
C ARG A 74 3.18 5.06 5.86
N LEU A 75 4.20 5.01 4.99
CA LEU A 75 4.22 4.08 3.87
C LEU A 75 4.03 2.64 4.34
N MET A 76 4.81 2.18 5.33
CA MET A 76 4.69 0.83 5.87
C MET A 76 3.31 0.56 6.48
N ARG A 77 2.71 1.53 7.17
CA ARG A 77 1.34 1.41 7.69
C ARG A 77 0.31 1.23 6.58
N VAL A 78 0.45 1.94 5.45
CA VAL A 78 -0.40 1.75 4.27
C VAL A 78 -0.20 0.35 3.70
N MET A 79 1.05 -0.03 3.42
CA MET A 79 1.40 -1.30 2.80
C MET A 79 0.87 -2.50 3.58
N CYS A 80 1.06 -2.51 4.90
CA CYS A 80 0.65 -3.61 5.77
C CYS A 80 -0.82 -3.56 6.21
N ASN A 81 -1.59 -2.54 5.82
CA ASN A 81 -2.93 -2.25 6.36
C ASN A 81 -2.94 -2.17 7.90
N HIS A 82 -1.95 -1.48 8.46
CA HIS A 82 -1.72 -1.34 9.91
C HIS A 82 -1.78 0.13 10.35
N ALA A 83 -2.40 0.98 9.55
CA ALA A 83 -2.64 2.36 9.93
C ALA A 83 -3.70 2.45 11.04
N PRO A 84 -3.62 3.42 11.96
CA PRO A 84 -4.60 3.60 13.04
C PRO A 84 -5.90 4.26 12.52
N ILE A 85 -6.50 3.64 11.50
CA ILE A 85 -7.72 4.07 10.83
C ILE A 85 -8.90 3.16 11.19
N GLY A 86 -10.10 3.51 10.74
CA GLY A 86 -11.32 2.76 11.01
C GLY A 86 -11.22 1.28 10.66
N GLU A 87 -10.69 0.95 9.48
CA GLU A 87 -10.51 -0.43 9.00
C GLU A 87 -9.64 -1.29 9.94
N TYR A 88 -8.57 -0.72 10.49
CA TYR A 88 -7.75 -1.39 11.50
C TYR A 88 -8.52 -1.61 12.80
N ARG A 89 -9.23 -0.59 13.28
CA ARG A 89 -10.02 -0.70 14.52
C ARG A 89 -11.12 -1.75 14.43
N VAL A 90 -11.84 -1.82 13.31
CA VAL A 90 -12.85 -2.85 13.09
C VAL A 90 -12.26 -4.26 13.17
N ARG A 91 -11.02 -4.46 12.71
CA ARG A 91 -10.35 -5.77 12.72
C ARG A 91 -9.81 -6.18 14.08
N PHE A 92 -9.18 -5.25 14.81
CA PHE A 92 -8.43 -5.56 16.02
C PHE A 92 -9.15 -5.17 17.32
N PHE A 93 -10.14 -4.28 17.25
CA PHE A 93 -10.92 -3.78 18.38
C PHE A 93 -12.43 -3.80 18.06
N PRO A 94 -13.02 -4.99 17.76
CA PRO A 94 -14.40 -5.09 17.26
C PRO A 94 -15.47 -4.61 18.25
N ASN A 95 -15.13 -4.54 19.54
CA ASN A 95 -16.03 -4.08 20.60
C ASN A 95 -15.90 -2.57 20.89
N GLU A 96 -14.94 -1.90 20.25
CA GLU A 96 -14.73 -0.46 20.41
C GLU A 96 -15.36 0.32 19.25
N PRO A 97 -15.73 1.60 19.45
CA PRO A 97 -16.20 2.44 18.36
C PRO A 97 -15.10 2.60 17.29
N TYR A 98 -15.47 2.31 16.04
CA TYR A 98 -14.56 2.53 14.92
C TYR A 98 -14.37 4.04 14.67
N LYS A 99 -13.23 4.38 14.08
CA LYS A 99 -12.97 5.74 13.60
C LYS A 99 -13.65 5.94 12.25
N ALA A 100 -14.66 6.80 12.19
CA ALA A 100 -15.27 7.24 10.94
C ALA A 100 -14.42 8.31 10.25
N CYS A 101 -14.50 8.42 8.93
CA CYS A 101 -13.86 9.52 8.22
C CYS A 101 -14.68 10.79 8.40
N GLN A 102 -14.05 11.96 8.56
CA GLN A 102 -14.79 13.22 8.74
C GLN A 102 -15.61 13.61 7.49
N CYS A 103 -15.25 13.13 6.28
CA CYS A 103 -16.06 13.38 5.10
C CYS A 103 -17.23 12.39 4.92
N ASP A 104 -17.21 11.27 5.64
CA ASP A 104 -18.29 10.27 5.66
C ASP A 104 -18.41 9.67 7.06
N LEU A 105 -19.23 10.32 7.88
CA LEU A 105 -19.44 9.96 9.30
C LEU A 105 -20.18 8.63 9.49
N LYS A 106 -20.57 7.94 8.41
CA LYS A 106 -21.43 6.74 8.46
C LYS A 106 -20.66 5.44 8.37
N SER A 107 -19.41 5.46 7.90
CA SER A 107 -18.64 4.24 7.64
C SER A 107 -17.23 4.33 8.24
N PRO A 108 -16.62 3.17 8.58
CA PRO A 108 -15.23 3.15 9.03
C PRO A 108 -14.32 3.76 7.97
N GLU A 109 -13.35 4.55 8.43
CA GLU A 109 -12.28 5.06 7.58
C GLU A 109 -11.46 3.89 6.99
N THR A 110 -11.54 3.66 5.68
CA THR A 110 -10.83 2.57 4.99
C THR A 110 -9.62 3.07 4.22
N ARG A 111 -8.61 2.19 4.05
CA ARG A 111 -7.42 2.48 3.23
C ARG A 111 -7.83 2.87 1.81
N GLN A 112 -8.79 2.17 1.23
CA GLN A 112 -9.29 2.47 -0.11
C GLN A 112 -9.95 3.86 -0.19
N HIS A 113 -10.82 4.21 0.77
CA HIS A 113 -11.44 5.53 0.79
C HIS A 113 -10.40 6.64 0.89
N LEU A 114 -9.42 6.50 1.79
CA LEU A 114 -8.35 7.48 1.99
C LEU A 114 -7.45 7.64 0.77
N LEU A 115 -7.14 6.57 0.04
CA LEU A 115 -6.28 6.63 -1.15
C LEU A 115 -7.03 7.08 -2.40
N MET A 116 -8.32 6.76 -2.53
CA MET A 116 -9.01 6.85 -3.82
C MET A 116 -10.16 7.87 -3.86
N VAL A 117 -10.75 8.27 -2.73
CA VAL A 117 -12.04 9.01 -2.75
C VAL A 117 -12.07 10.22 -1.82
N CYS A 118 -11.40 10.13 -0.67
CA CYS A 118 -11.53 11.12 0.39
C CYS A 118 -11.10 12.52 -0.08
N SER A 119 -11.99 13.50 0.07
CA SER A 119 -11.76 14.92 -0.29
C SER A 119 -10.99 15.72 0.75
N LEU A 120 -10.64 15.13 1.89
CA LEU A 120 -9.88 15.82 2.94
C LEU A 120 -8.37 15.79 2.68
N PHE A 121 -7.94 15.05 1.66
CA PHE A 121 -6.54 14.91 1.29
C PHE A 121 -6.25 15.65 -0.02
N VAL A 122 -5.05 16.21 -0.12
CA VAL A 122 -4.50 16.84 -1.32
C VAL A 122 -4.45 15.83 -2.45
N ARG A 123 -4.96 16.24 -3.60
CA ARG A 123 -5.01 15.44 -4.82
C ARG A 123 -4.41 16.22 -5.96
N ARG A 124 -3.26 15.75 -6.40
CA ARG A 124 -2.56 16.24 -7.57
C ARG A 124 -2.57 15.20 -8.66
N ILE A 125 -2.42 15.61 -9.91
CA ILE A 125 -2.48 14.75 -11.11
C ILE A 125 -1.55 13.53 -11.05
N ASN A 126 -0.37 13.70 -10.44
CA ASN A 126 0.59 12.61 -10.17
C ASN A 126 0.07 11.54 -9.19
N HIS A 127 -0.99 11.81 -8.41
CA HIS A 127 -1.60 10.86 -7.49
C HIS A 127 -2.62 9.94 -8.17
N TYR A 128 -3.11 10.29 -9.36
CA TYR A 128 -4.22 9.54 -9.98
C TYR A 128 -4.12 9.30 -11.50
N ASP A 129 -3.23 9.99 -12.20
CA ASP A 129 -3.08 9.87 -13.66
C ASP A 129 -1.67 9.41 -14.05
N LEU A 130 -0.67 10.29 -13.91
CA LEU A 130 0.69 10.14 -14.47
C LEU A 130 1.64 9.17 -13.73
N ASP A 131 1.14 8.44 -12.74
CA ASP A 131 1.84 7.36 -12.02
C ASP A 131 0.87 6.73 -11.00
N GLY A 132 -0.14 7.48 -10.54
CA GLY A 132 -1.25 6.95 -9.75
C GLY A 132 -0.85 6.43 -8.37
N ILE A 133 -1.81 6.39 -7.45
CA ILE A 133 -1.58 5.87 -6.09
C ILE A 133 -1.42 4.34 -6.04
N THR A 134 -1.53 3.68 -7.19
CA THR A 134 -1.23 2.27 -7.43
C THR A 134 0.24 2.01 -7.78
N THR A 135 1.04 3.06 -8.04
CA THR A 135 2.49 2.92 -8.09
C THR A 135 3.14 3.34 -6.78
N ILE A 136 4.32 2.79 -6.51
CA ILE A 136 5.09 3.15 -5.32
C ILE A 136 5.50 4.63 -5.32
N ARG A 137 5.83 5.19 -6.48
CA ARG A 137 6.12 6.62 -6.61
C ARG A 137 4.90 7.47 -6.28
N GLY A 138 3.75 7.20 -6.91
CA GLY A 138 2.54 7.98 -6.69
C GLY A 138 2.04 7.88 -5.25
N LEU A 139 2.17 6.72 -4.60
CA LEU A 139 1.89 6.57 -3.18
C LEU A 139 2.83 7.39 -2.29
N ILE A 140 4.14 7.39 -2.56
CA ILE A 140 5.08 8.20 -1.79
C ILE A 140 4.77 9.70 -1.94
N LEU A 141 4.51 10.17 -3.16
CA LEU A 141 4.12 11.57 -3.43
C LEU A 141 2.84 11.95 -2.69
N PHE A 142 1.82 11.08 -2.71
CA PHE A 142 0.59 11.30 -1.97
C PHE A 142 0.86 11.48 -0.46
N LEU A 143 1.71 10.64 0.12
CA LEU A 143 2.05 10.71 1.55
C LEU A 143 2.90 11.93 1.91
N GLN A 144 3.71 12.43 0.97
CA GLN A 144 4.46 13.68 1.14
C GLN A 144 3.54 14.89 1.18
N ASP A 145 2.59 14.96 0.24
CA ASP A 145 1.60 16.06 0.17
C ASP A 145 0.56 15.97 1.29
N ASN A 146 0.42 14.80 1.93
CA ASN A 146 -0.51 14.56 3.01
C ASN A 146 0.16 14.03 4.28
N PRO A 147 0.88 14.86 5.06
CA PRO A 147 1.62 14.45 6.26
C PRO A 147 0.81 13.68 7.34
N GLN A 148 -0.50 13.95 7.42
CA GLN A 148 -1.39 13.29 8.40
C GLN A 148 -2.06 12.02 7.85
N ALA A 149 -1.93 11.71 6.55
CA ALA A 149 -2.47 10.47 6.01
C ALA A 149 -1.81 9.26 6.68
N PHE A 150 -2.63 8.35 7.22
CA PHE A 150 -2.18 7.12 7.90
C PHE A 150 -1.24 7.38 9.11
N SER A 151 -1.31 8.57 9.70
CA SER A 151 -0.72 8.87 10.99
C SER A 151 -1.76 8.68 12.11
N PHE A 152 -1.33 8.83 13.35
CA PHE A 152 -2.22 8.84 14.52
C PHE A 152 -2.99 10.16 14.66
N GLU A 153 -2.53 11.22 13.99
CA GLU A 153 -3.11 12.54 14.06
C GLU A 153 -4.26 12.67 13.05
N PRO A 154 -5.38 13.33 13.43
CA PRO A 154 -6.44 13.63 12.48
C PRO A 154 -5.96 14.63 11.42
N PRO A 155 -6.52 14.58 10.20
CA PRO A 155 -6.22 15.58 9.19
C PRO A 155 -6.76 16.96 9.59
N GLU A 156 -5.94 18.00 9.43
CA GLU A 156 -6.37 19.39 9.48
C GLU A 156 -7.12 19.77 8.18
N LEU A 157 -8.23 20.53 8.32
CA LEU A 157 -9.12 20.98 7.25
C LEU A 157 -8.59 22.26 6.56
N PRO A 158 -8.98 22.55 5.31
CA PRO A 158 -8.84 21.76 4.09
C PRO A 158 -7.52 22.09 3.35
N ARG A 159 -6.99 21.11 2.61
CA ARG A 159 -5.81 21.30 1.75
C ARG A 159 -6.22 21.17 0.27
N HIS A 160 -5.79 22.11 -0.55
CA HIS A 160 -6.21 22.29 -1.95
C HIS A 160 -6.01 21.03 -2.80
N ALA A 161 -6.98 20.74 -3.67
CA ALA A 161 -6.90 19.69 -4.69
C ALA A 161 -6.93 20.32 -6.09
N ASP A 162 -6.43 19.60 -7.08
CA ASP A 162 -6.47 20.02 -8.49
C ASP A 162 -7.92 20.16 -8.98
N GLU A 163 -8.13 21.07 -9.94
CA GLU A 163 -9.46 21.33 -10.53
C GLU A 163 -10.08 20.10 -11.20
N SER A 164 -9.26 19.17 -11.72
CA SER A 164 -9.69 17.92 -12.35
C SER A 164 -10.07 16.82 -11.35
N TRP A 165 -9.68 16.94 -10.08
CA TRP A 165 -9.92 15.91 -9.06
C TRP A 165 -11.42 15.58 -8.85
N PRO A 166 -12.35 16.54 -8.78
CA PRO A 166 -13.77 16.24 -8.60
C PRO A 166 -14.36 15.35 -9.71
N ALA A 167 -13.89 15.51 -10.96
CA ALA A 167 -14.34 14.68 -12.07
C ALA A 167 -13.83 13.25 -11.92
N TYR A 168 -12.52 13.08 -11.70
CA TYR A 168 -11.91 11.76 -11.48
C TYR A 168 -12.49 11.04 -10.26
N ARG A 169 -12.71 11.75 -9.15
CA ARG A 169 -13.36 11.22 -7.95
C ARG A 169 -14.73 10.63 -8.27
N ARG A 170 -15.54 11.34 -9.06
CA ARG A 170 -16.88 10.89 -9.44
C ARG A 170 -16.83 9.57 -10.22
N GLU A 171 -15.86 9.43 -11.12
CA GLU A 171 -15.66 8.17 -11.86
C GLU A 171 -15.35 6.99 -10.93
N LEU A 172 -14.48 7.21 -9.93
CA LEU A 172 -14.15 6.17 -8.94
C LEU A 172 -15.32 5.80 -8.05
N GLU A 173 -16.12 6.77 -7.62
CA GLU A 173 -17.33 6.53 -6.83
C GLU A 173 -18.34 5.69 -7.64
N LEU A 174 -18.54 6.02 -8.92
CA LEU A 174 -19.41 5.26 -9.83
C LEU A 174 -18.90 3.83 -10.04
N ALA A 175 -17.60 3.64 -10.30
CA ALA A 175 -17.00 2.33 -10.47
C ALA A 175 -17.16 1.46 -9.21
N ARG A 176 -16.98 2.05 -8.02
CA ARG A 176 -17.20 1.39 -6.73
C ARG A 176 -18.65 0.99 -6.53
N ASP A 177 -19.59 1.88 -6.84
CA ASP A 177 -21.01 1.61 -6.69
C ASP A 177 -21.47 0.50 -7.63
N GLU A 178 -20.93 0.45 -8.85
CA GLU A 178 -21.20 -0.62 -9.81
C GLU A 178 -20.63 -1.96 -9.36
N GLU A 179 -19.40 -1.99 -8.85
CA GLU A 179 -18.81 -3.20 -8.25
C GLU A 179 -19.63 -3.66 -7.03
N ASN A 180 -20.12 -2.74 -6.20
CA ASN A 180 -20.99 -3.06 -5.07
C ASN A 180 -22.33 -3.65 -5.52
N LYS A 181 -22.94 -3.14 -6.59
CA LYS A 181 -24.15 -3.75 -7.19
C LYS A 181 -23.86 -5.15 -7.70
N ARG A 182 -22.73 -5.36 -8.38
CA ARG A 182 -22.29 -6.67 -8.86
C ARG A 182 -22.12 -7.66 -7.71
N ARG A 183 -21.48 -7.24 -6.61
CA ARG A 183 -21.33 -8.04 -5.38
C ARG A 183 -22.66 -8.37 -4.73
N LYS A 184 -23.58 -7.41 -4.65
CA LYS A 184 -24.94 -7.64 -4.12
C LYS A 184 -25.71 -8.66 -4.97
N LYS A 185 -25.60 -8.60 -6.31
CA LYS A 185 -26.22 -9.57 -7.23
C LYS A 185 -25.62 -10.97 -7.11
N LYS A 186 -24.32 -11.07 -6.82
CA LYS A 186 -23.59 -12.33 -6.60
C LYS A 186 -23.67 -12.86 -5.16
N ARG A 187 -24.34 -12.15 -4.25
CA ARG A 187 -24.39 -12.53 -2.84
C ARG A 187 -25.17 -13.84 -2.73
N PHE A 188 -24.47 -14.92 -2.41
CA PHE A 188 -25.09 -16.17 -2.00
C PHE A 188 -26.02 -15.91 -0.80
N PRO A 189 -27.13 -16.66 -0.67
CA PRO A 189 -27.94 -16.60 0.53
C PRO A 189 -27.05 -16.79 1.78
N PRO A 190 -27.41 -16.17 2.92
CA PRO A 190 -26.69 -16.40 4.17
C PRO A 190 -26.53 -17.91 4.38
N LEU A 191 -25.32 -18.36 4.71
CA LEU A 191 -25.10 -19.76 5.09
C LEU A 191 -26.03 -20.05 6.27
N VAL A 192 -27.02 -20.92 6.08
CA VAL A 192 -27.92 -21.35 7.15
C VAL A 192 -27.25 -22.53 7.82
N GLY A 193 -26.77 -22.32 9.04
CA GLY A 193 -26.09 -23.34 9.85
C GLY A 193 -24.55 -23.26 9.82
N PRO A 194 -23.88 -24.21 10.49
CA PRO A 194 -22.43 -24.22 10.62
C PRO A 194 -21.70 -24.33 9.27
N ILE A 195 -20.63 -23.55 9.10
CA ILE A 195 -19.85 -23.41 7.85
C ILE A 195 -19.32 -24.76 7.32
N PHE A 196 -19.04 -25.72 8.19
CA PHE A 196 -18.52 -27.05 7.83
C PHE A 196 -19.55 -28.02 7.24
N LEU A 197 -20.84 -27.64 7.21
CA LEU A 197 -21.91 -28.43 6.58
C LEU A 197 -22.27 -27.95 5.17
N HIS A 198 -21.64 -26.88 4.69
CA HIS A 198 -21.96 -26.32 3.39
C HIS A 198 -21.13 -26.99 2.28
N GLU A 199 -21.76 -27.86 1.50
CA GLU A 199 -21.14 -28.63 0.40
C GLU A 199 -20.47 -27.76 -0.66
N SER A 200 -20.82 -26.47 -0.74
CA SER A 200 -20.21 -25.50 -1.68
C SER A 200 -18.88 -24.92 -1.20
N ILE A 201 -18.43 -25.26 0.01
CA ILE A 201 -17.14 -24.83 0.56
C ILE A 201 -16.22 -26.04 0.49
N GLU A 202 -15.46 -26.16 -0.60
CA GLU A 202 -14.38 -27.13 -0.71
C GLU A 202 -13.28 -26.77 0.30
N PHE A 203 -13.39 -27.29 1.52
CA PHE A 203 -12.23 -27.44 2.39
C PHE A 203 -11.37 -28.53 1.76
N THR A 204 -10.36 -28.14 0.99
CA THR A 204 -9.29 -29.04 0.56
C THR A 204 -8.58 -29.53 1.82
N ARG A 205 -9.05 -30.65 2.40
CA ARG A 205 -8.43 -31.31 3.54
C ARG A 205 -7.09 -31.90 3.10
N HIS A 206 -6.03 -31.11 3.18
CA HIS A 206 -4.67 -31.66 3.25
C HIS A 206 -4.45 -32.23 4.66
N TRP A 207 -5.01 -33.41 4.90
CA TRP A 207 -4.61 -34.28 6.00
C TRP A 207 -4.38 -35.66 5.43
N ASN A 208 -3.16 -35.89 4.95
CA ASN A 208 -2.60 -37.22 4.69
C ASN A 208 -1.07 -37.08 4.58
N VAL A 209 -0.40 -36.86 5.71
CA VAL A 209 0.96 -37.39 5.95
C VAL A 209 1.05 -37.63 7.47
N LEU A 210 1.64 -38.77 7.84
CA LEU A 210 1.84 -39.31 9.20
C LEU A 210 0.78 -40.32 9.66
N LEU A 211 0.69 -41.42 8.92
CA LEU A 211 0.72 -42.76 9.52
C LEU A 211 1.60 -43.64 8.62
N GLU A 212 2.86 -43.78 9.01
CA GLU A 212 3.70 -44.99 8.89
C GLU A 212 4.90 -44.84 9.82
#